data_AF-A0A8S0RYI3-F1
#
_entry.id   AF-A0A8S0RYI3-F1
#
_cell.length_a   1.000
_cell.length_b   1.000
_cell.length_c   1.000
_cell.angle_alpha   90.00
_cell.angle_beta   90.00
_cell.angle_gamma   90.00
#
_symmetry.space_group_name_H-M   'P 1'
#
loop_
_entity.id
_entity.type
_entity.pdbx_description
1 polymer ?
#
loop_
_entity_poly.entity_id
_entity_poly.type
_entity_poly.pdbx_seq_one_letter_code
_entity_poly.pdbx_strand_id
1 'polypeptide(L)'
;MKNEKEFDLVFWQLIKESGIDLLSIPPVRLDKNEEVTYEAATTAVKKALRLNLALQASDGHWPAENASPMILTPPLIFVLYITGKINTVLTPEHKKEIIRYIYNHQNDDGGWGFCIEGRSTMIGSALNYVALRLLGEGLDDGNEEVTR
;
A
#
# COMPACT_ATOMS: atom_id res chain seq x y z
N MET A 1 -14.23 7.15 3.94
CA MET A 1 -13.07 7.58 4.74
C MET A 1 -12.22 6.34 4.96
N LYS A 2 -11.40 5.97 3.96
CA LYS A 2 -10.47 4.82 4.07
C LYS A 2 -9.33 5.31 4.97
N ASN A 3 -9.41 4.94 6.25
CA ASN A 3 -8.56 5.44 7.32
C ASN A 3 -7.09 5.01 7.13
N GLU A 4 -6.19 5.98 6.98
CA GLU A 4 -4.91 6.18 7.70
C GLU A 4 -3.98 4.98 8.03
N LYS A 5 -4.13 3.80 7.43
CA LYS A 5 -3.34 2.60 7.79
C LYS A 5 -2.48 2.02 6.67
N GLU A 6 -2.31 2.72 5.56
CA GLU A 6 -1.25 2.39 4.59
C GLU A 6 -0.05 3.29 4.83
N PHE A 7 0.65 3.04 5.93
CA PHE A 7 2.09 3.29 5.87
C PHE A 7 2.70 2.14 5.08
N ASP A 8 3.18 2.45 3.89
CA ASP A 8 3.92 1.54 3.03
C ASP A 8 5.01 0.82 3.84
N LEU A 9 5.04 -0.51 3.76
CA LEU A 9 6.05 -1.35 4.42
C LEU A 9 7.46 -0.93 4.01
N VAL A 10 7.62 -0.43 2.77
CA VAL A 10 8.88 0.10 2.26
C VAL A 10 9.31 1.33 3.06
N PHE A 11 8.40 2.26 3.34
CA PHE A 11 8.71 3.46 4.13
C PHE A 11 9.10 3.11 5.56
N TRP A 12 8.39 2.17 6.19
CA TRP A 12 8.76 1.70 7.52
C TRP A 12 10.15 1.07 7.55
N GLN A 13 10.48 0.27 6.54
CA GLN A 13 11.80 -0.35 6.45
C GLN A 13 12.90 0.70 6.29
N LEU A 14 12.73 1.67 5.39
CA LEU A 14 13.71 2.72 5.15
C LEU A 14 13.92 3.60 6.38
N ILE A 15 12.83 4.03 7.04
CA ILE A 15 12.93 4.80 8.28
C ILE A 15 13.71 4.03 9.34
N LYS A 16 13.40 2.74 9.51
CA LYS A 16 14.09 1.87 10.46
C LYS A 16 15.58 1.70 10.14
N GLU A 17 15.93 1.53 8.87
CA GLU A 17 17.31 1.35 8.42
C GLU A 17 18.13 2.64 8.47
N SER A 18 17.50 3.80 8.27
CA SER A 18 18.17 5.10 8.25
C SER A 18 18.80 5.48 9.60
N GLY A 19 18.27 4.96 10.71
CA GLY A 19 18.68 5.34 12.07
C GLY A 19 18.38 6.80 12.45
N ILE A 20 17.62 7.53 11.63
CA ILE A 20 17.29 8.94 11.86
C ILE A 20 16.16 9.07 12.89
N ASP A 21 16.39 9.86 13.93
CA ASP A 21 15.37 10.18 14.94
C ASP A 21 14.37 11.24 14.40
N LEU A 22 13.21 10.75 13.97
CA LEU A 22 12.09 11.58 13.50
C LEU A 22 11.28 12.24 14.63
N LEU A 23 11.41 11.79 15.87
CA LEU A 23 10.64 12.27 17.02
C LEU A 23 11.35 13.41 17.77
N SER A 24 12.66 13.58 17.54
CA SER A 24 13.48 14.66 18.11
C SER A 24 12.93 16.08 17.92
N ILE A 25 12.17 16.34 16.85
CA ILE A 25 11.51 17.64 16.63
C ILE A 25 10.00 17.46 16.82
N PRO A 26 9.37 18.15 17.78
CA PRO A 26 7.93 18.07 17.95
C PRO A 26 7.19 18.67 16.74
N PRO A 27 6.03 18.10 16.34
CA PRO A 27 5.23 18.68 15.27
C PRO A 27 4.66 20.03 15.71
N VAL A 28 4.75 21.02 14.83
CA VAL A 28 4.06 22.30 14.99
C VAL A 28 2.73 22.21 14.23
N ARG A 29 1.63 22.51 14.92
CA ARG A 29 0.29 22.58 14.34
C ARG A 29 -0.25 23.97 14.63
N LEU A 30 -0.64 24.68 13.58
CA LEU A 30 -1.24 26.01 13.67
C LEU A 30 -2.76 25.89 13.52
N ASP A 31 -3.51 26.67 14.28
CA ASP A 31 -4.96 26.78 14.10
C ASP A 31 -5.31 27.63 12.86
N LYS A 32 -6.55 27.53 12.37
CA LYS A 32 -7.00 28.22 11.14
C LYS A 32 -6.78 29.74 11.11
N ASN A 33 -6.70 30.38 12.26
CA ASN A 33 -6.59 31.84 12.41
C ASN A 33 -5.23 32.28 12.97
N GLU A 34 -4.28 31.36 13.14
CA GLU A 34 -2.98 31.65 13.71
C GLU A 34 -1.99 32.09 12.61
N GLU A 35 -1.23 33.16 12.86
CA GLU A 35 -0.26 33.64 11.87
C GLU A 35 0.93 32.69 11.73
N VAL A 36 1.37 32.44 10.49
CA VAL A 36 2.54 31.59 10.22
C VAL A 36 3.81 32.33 10.62
N THR A 37 4.42 31.92 11.73
CA THR A 37 5.70 32.47 12.18
C THR A 37 6.88 31.84 11.45
N TYR A 38 7.99 32.56 11.37
CA TYR A 38 9.25 32.05 10.79
C TYR A 38 9.75 30.78 11.52
N GLU A 39 9.57 30.71 12.84
CA GLU A 39 9.95 29.55 13.65
C GLU A 39 9.10 28.33 13.35
N ALA A 40 7.78 28.50 13.20
CA ALA A 40 6.86 27.44 12.82
C ALA A 40 7.22 26.86 11.44
N ALA A 41 7.44 27.73 10.45
CA ALA A 41 7.85 27.33 9.11
C ALA A 41 9.21 26.60 9.11
N THR A 42 10.19 27.14 9.84
CA THR A 42 11.52 26.53 9.97
C THR A 42 11.45 25.14 10.61
N THR A 43 10.61 24.98 11.63
CA THR A 43 10.41 23.69 12.32
C THR A 43 9.75 22.67 11.38
N ALA A 44 8.74 23.09 10.61
CA ALA A 44 8.08 22.23 9.63
C ALA A 44 9.06 21.75 8.54
N VAL A 45 9.87 22.66 7.98
CA VAL A 45 10.88 22.33 6.96
C VAL A 45 11.94 21.37 7.51
N LYS A 46 12.44 21.62 8.73
CA LYS A 46 13.41 20.71 9.37
C LYS A 46 12.84 19.31 9.57
N LYS A 47 11.57 19.19 9.96
CA LYS A 47 10.88 17.88 10.06
C LYS A 47 10.74 17.21 8.71
N ALA A 48 10.28 17.94 7.70
CA ALA A 48 10.13 17.41 6.35
C ALA A 48 11.48 16.92 5.78
N LEU A 49 12.55 17.69 5.98
CA LEU A 49 13.90 17.31 5.57
C LEU A 49 14.35 16.02 6.25
N ARG A 50 14.18 15.90 7.58
CA ARG A 50 14.54 14.68 8.32
C ARG A 50 13.75 13.46 7.83
N LEU A 51 12.46 13.61 7.57
CA LEU A 51 11.65 12.54 7.01
C LEU A 51 12.15 12.13 5.61
N ASN A 52 12.41 13.09 4.73
CA ASN A 52 12.92 12.79 3.39
C ASN A 52 14.29 12.10 3.44
N LEU A 53 15.18 12.51 4.34
CA LEU A 53 16.47 11.83 4.54
C LEU A 53 16.27 10.39 5.06
N ALA A 54 15.31 10.16 5.95
CA ALA A 54 14.99 8.83 6.46
C ALA A 54 14.37 7.90 5.42
N LEU A 55 13.78 8.47 4.36
CA LEU A 55 13.19 7.73 3.25
C LEU A 55 14.14 7.55 2.06
N GLN A 56 15.36 8.11 2.12
CA GLN A 56 16.32 8.00 1.02
C GLN A 56 16.95 6.60 1.02
N ALA A 57 16.95 5.93 -0.13
CA ALA A 57 17.63 4.67 -0.32
C ALA A 57 19.16 4.85 -0.31
N SER A 58 19.90 3.74 -0.12
CA SER A 58 21.35 3.75 0.06
C SER A 58 22.15 4.26 -1.15
N ASP A 59 21.57 4.22 -2.34
CA ASP A 59 22.11 4.75 -3.61
C ASP A 59 21.64 6.19 -3.90
N GLY A 60 20.86 6.79 -2.99
CA GLY A 60 20.46 8.19 -3.04
C GLY A 60 19.10 8.48 -3.68
N HIS A 61 18.37 7.47 -4.20
CA HIS A 61 17.03 7.69 -4.75
C HIS A 61 15.95 7.69 -3.66
N TRP A 62 14.75 8.18 -4.00
CA TRP A 62 13.56 8.08 -3.15
C TRP A 62 12.59 7.06 -3.74
N PRO A 63 12.54 5.84 -3.18
CA PRO A 63 11.55 4.87 -3.60
C PRO A 63 10.16 5.39 -3.23
N ALA A 64 9.21 5.16 -4.12
CA ALA A 64 7.82 5.53 -3.91
C ALA A 64 6.93 4.44 -4.50
N GLU A 65 5.77 4.23 -3.89
CA GLU A 65 4.76 3.38 -4.46
C GLU A 65 4.30 3.96 -5.80
N ASN A 66 4.52 3.21 -6.87
CA ASN A 66 3.91 3.48 -8.16
C ASN A 66 2.70 2.56 -8.30
N ALA A 67 1.63 2.94 -7.60
CA ALA A 67 0.41 2.15 -7.51
C ALA A 67 -0.24 2.09 -8.89
N SER A 68 -0.05 0.96 -9.56
CA SER A 68 -0.58 0.71 -10.90
C SER A 68 -2.11 0.59 -10.88
N PRO A 69 -2.81 0.79 -12.03
CA PRO A 69 -4.17 0.27 -12.17
C PRO A 69 -4.24 -1.20 -11.71
N MET A 70 -5.33 -1.53 -11.01
CA MET A 70 -5.61 -2.83 -10.36
C MET A 70 -5.73 -4.01 -11.35
N ILE A 71 -5.40 -3.77 -12.62
CA ILE A 71 -5.44 -4.71 -13.73
C ILE A 71 -4.06 -5.21 -14.15
N LEU A 72 -2.94 -4.76 -13.56
CA LEU A 72 -1.60 -5.27 -13.89
C LEU A 72 -1.18 -6.47 -13.04
N THR A 73 -1.55 -6.50 -11.76
CA THR A 73 -1.25 -7.64 -10.88
C THR A 73 -1.90 -8.94 -11.37
N PRO A 74 -3.18 -8.96 -11.78
CA PRO A 74 -3.82 -10.21 -12.23
C PRO A 74 -3.13 -10.87 -13.45
N PRO A 75 -2.79 -10.17 -14.55
CA PRO A 75 -2.03 -10.75 -15.64
C PRO A 75 -0.69 -11.40 -15.22
N LEU A 76 0.05 -10.81 -14.28
CA LEU A 76 1.27 -11.42 -13.75
C LEU A 76 0.96 -12.77 -13.08
N ILE A 77 -0.07 -12.81 -12.22
CA ILE A 77 -0.53 -14.06 -11.59
C ILE A 77 -0.93 -15.10 -12.64
N PHE A 78 -1.62 -14.68 -13.69
CA PHE A 78 -2.08 -15.59 -14.75
C PHE A 78 -0.91 -16.21 -15.50
N VAL A 79 0.09 -15.41 -15.89
CA VAL A 79 1.29 -15.90 -16.56
C VAL A 79 2.07 -16.86 -15.67
N LEU A 80 2.27 -16.50 -14.39
CA LEU A 80 2.98 -17.36 -13.44
C LEU A 80 2.25 -18.67 -13.17
N TYR A 81 0.92 -18.65 -13.14
CA TYR A 81 0.09 -19.83 -13.01
C TYR A 81 0.19 -20.73 -14.24
N ILE A 82 -0.03 -20.18 -15.44
CA ILE A 82 0.02 -20.91 -16.72
C ILE A 82 1.39 -21.55 -16.94
N THR A 83 2.47 -20.85 -16.57
CA THR A 83 3.85 -21.35 -16.71
C THR A 83 4.28 -22.30 -15.58
N GLY A 84 3.44 -22.53 -14.57
CA GLY A 84 3.77 -23.35 -13.41
C GLY A 84 4.88 -22.77 -12.52
N LYS A 85 5.14 -21.46 -12.61
CA LYS A 85 6.22 -20.77 -11.89
C LYS A 85 5.75 -19.98 -10.68
N ILE A 86 4.45 -20.00 -10.37
CA ILE A 86 3.87 -19.24 -9.26
C ILE A 86 4.56 -19.51 -7.91
N ASN A 87 4.92 -20.76 -7.61
CA ASN A 87 5.60 -21.15 -6.37
C ASN A 87 7.12 -20.94 -6.40
N THR A 88 7.69 -20.69 -7.59
CA THR A 88 9.12 -20.44 -7.76
C THR A 88 9.43 -18.95 -7.68
N VAL A 89 8.55 -18.12 -8.23
CA VAL A 89 8.73 -16.66 -8.31
C VAL A 89 8.12 -15.96 -7.10
N LEU A 90 6.94 -16.40 -6.63
CA LEU A 90 6.27 -15.79 -5.48
C LEU A 90 6.52 -16.63 -4.23
N THR A 91 7.18 -16.04 -3.23
CA THR A 91 7.29 -16.63 -1.90
C THR A 91 5.92 -16.63 -1.21
N PRO A 92 5.75 -17.38 -0.10
CA PRO A 92 4.53 -17.32 0.70
C PRO A 92 4.18 -15.89 1.14
N GLU A 93 5.18 -15.08 1.48
CA GLU A 93 5.02 -13.68 1.89
C GLU A 93 4.54 -12.83 0.71
N HIS A 94 5.14 -12.98 -0.48
CA HIS A 94 4.65 -12.28 -1.68
C HIS A 94 3.16 -12.55 -1.92
N LYS A 95 2.73 -13.81 -1.83
CA LYS A 95 1.32 -14.17 -2.04
C LYS A 95 0.41 -13.56 -0.99
N LYS A 96 0.80 -13.65 0.29
CA LYS A 96 0.06 -13.06 1.41
C LYS A 96 -0.13 -11.56 1.22
N GLU A 97 0.93 -10.86 0.82
CA GLU A 97 0.91 -9.41 0.62
C GLU A 97 0.12 -9.01 -0.63
N ILE A 98 0.18 -9.79 -1.71
CA ILE A 98 -0.65 -9.60 -2.90
C ILE A 98 -2.14 -9.77 -2.57
N ILE A 99 -2.50 -10.81 -1.82
CA ILE A 99 -3.88 -11.05 -1.38
C ILE A 99 -4.36 -9.89 -0.50
N ARG A 100 -3.56 -9.49 0.50
CA ARG A 100 -3.86 -8.34 1.36
C ARG A 100 -4.08 -7.07 0.55
N TYR A 101 -3.20 -6.79 -0.41
CA TYR A 101 -3.32 -5.64 -1.30
C TYR A 101 -4.62 -5.66 -2.11
N ILE A 102 -5.01 -6.81 -2.68
CA ILE A 102 -6.26 -6.92 -3.44
C ILE A 102 -7.46 -6.63 -2.51
N TYR A 103 -7.54 -7.22 -1.31
CA TYR A 103 -8.66 -6.98 -0.40
C TYR A 103 -8.71 -5.56 0.17
N ASN A 104 -7.58 -4.93 0.48
CA ASN A 104 -7.53 -3.52 0.92
C ASN A 104 -8.17 -2.56 -0.11
N HIS A 105 -8.08 -2.94 -1.39
CA HIS A 105 -8.59 -2.18 -2.52
C HIS A 105 -9.96 -2.61 -2.99
N GLN A 106 -10.61 -3.58 -2.33
CA GLN A 106 -11.99 -3.94 -2.62
C GLN A 106 -12.91 -2.77 -2.23
N ASN A 107 -13.90 -2.50 -3.08
CA ASN A 107 -14.94 -1.52 -2.80
C ASN A 107 -16.03 -2.13 -1.91
N ASP A 108 -16.86 -1.26 -1.30
CA ASP A 108 -17.95 -1.68 -0.42
C ASP A 108 -18.98 -2.60 -1.12
N ASP A 109 -19.05 -2.55 -2.45
CA ASP A 109 -19.91 -3.42 -3.28
C ASP A 109 -19.29 -4.80 -3.58
N GLY A 110 -18.09 -5.07 -3.05
CA GLY A 110 -17.35 -6.33 -3.27
C GLY A 110 -16.57 -6.37 -4.58
N GLY A 111 -16.64 -5.33 -5.41
CA GLY A 111 -15.93 -5.25 -6.68
C GLY A 111 -14.60 -4.49 -6.62
N TRP A 112 -13.93 -4.43 -7.77
CA TRP A 112 -12.69 -3.67 -7.97
C TRP A 112 -12.77 -2.77 -9.19
N GLY A 113 -12.22 -1.56 -9.05
CA GLY A 113 -12.10 -0.60 -10.13
C GLY A 113 -10.95 -0.92 -11.09
N PHE A 114 -10.86 -0.12 -12.16
CA PHE A 114 -9.67 -0.12 -13.03
C PHE A 114 -8.47 0.50 -12.32
N CYS A 115 -8.68 1.60 -11.60
CA CYS A 115 -7.72 2.20 -10.67
C CYS A 115 -8.17 1.94 -9.23
N ILE A 116 -7.23 2.07 -8.29
CA ILE A 116 -7.42 1.91 -6.83
C ILE A 116 -8.59 2.73 -6.29
N GLU A 117 -8.72 3.98 -6.72
CA GLU A 117 -9.79 4.89 -6.28
C GLU A 117 -11.05 4.82 -7.16
N GLY A 118 -11.05 3.91 -8.15
CA GLY A 118 -12.13 3.78 -9.12
C GLY A 118 -13.32 3.00 -8.57
N ARG A 119 -14.52 3.35 -9.04
CA ARG A 119 -15.72 2.51 -8.85
C ARG A 119 -15.50 1.14 -9.47
N SER A 120 -16.20 0.15 -8.95
CA SER A 120 -16.13 -1.22 -9.42
C SER A 120 -16.48 -1.32 -10.91
N THR A 121 -15.67 -2.10 -11.63
CA THR A 121 -15.86 -2.38 -13.05
C THR A 121 -15.88 -3.89 -13.25
N MET A 122 -16.57 -4.34 -14.30
CA MET A 122 -16.59 -5.76 -14.66
C MET A 122 -15.17 -6.31 -14.86
N ILE A 123 -14.32 -5.58 -15.59
CA ILE A 123 -12.94 -6.02 -15.87
C ILE A 123 -12.08 -6.04 -14.60
N GLY A 124 -12.12 -4.99 -13.78
CA GLY A 124 -11.36 -4.94 -12.53
C GLY A 124 -11.78 -6.06 -11.58
N SER A 125 -13.09 -6.28 -11.44
CA SER A 125 -13.63 -7.30 -10.54
C SER A 125 -13.33 -8.71 -11.02
N ALA A 126 -13.55 -9.00 -12.30
CA ALA A 126 -13.29 -10.34 -12.85
C ALA A 126 -11.81 -10.71 -12.76
N LEU A 127 -10.90 -9.78 -13.10
CA LEU A 127 -9.47 -10.04 -13.06
C LEU A 127 -8.97 -10.27 -11.63
N ASN A 128 -9.36 -9.41 -10.68
CA ASN A 128 -8.94 -9.56 -9.28
C ASN A 128 -9.55 -10.82 -8.64
N TYR A 129 -10.81 -11.14 -8.93
CA TYR A 129 -11.44 -12.39 -8.48
C TYR A 129 -10.67 -13.63 -8.95
N VAL A 130 -10.36 -13.71 -10.25
CA VAL A 130 -9.61 -14.87 -10.79
C VAL A 130 -8.21 -14.92 -10.19
N ALA A 131 -7.53 -13.78 -10.00
CA ALA A 131 -6.22 -13.75 -9.36
C ALA A 131 -6.25 -14.33 -7.94
N LEU A 132 -7.25 -13.95 -7.12
CA LEU A 132 -7.44 -14.50 -5.77
C LEU A 132 -7.61 -16.03 -5.82
N ARG A 133 -8.43 -16.55 -6.74
CA ARG A 133 -8.62 -17.99 -6.92
C ARG A 133 -7.33 -18.73 -7.26
N LEU A 134 -6.51 -18.16 -8.15
CA LEU A 134 -5.22 -18.75 -8.53
C LEU A 134 -4.16 -18.65 -7.42
N LEU A 135 -4.32 -17.69 -6.50
CA LEU A 135 -3.48 -17.54 -5.32
C LEU A 135 -3.89 -18.47 -4.17
N GLY A 136 -5.01 -19.19 -4.29
CA GLY A 136 -5.46 -20.19 -3.33
C GLY A 136 -6.58 -19.73 -2.40
N GLU A 137 -7.16 -18.54 -2.61
CA GLU A 137 -8.35 -18.12 -1.88
C GLU A 137 -9.53 -19.01 -2.30
N GLY A 138 -10.01 -19.83 -1.36
CA GLY A 138 -11.11 -20.76 -1.56
C GLY A 138 -12.42 -20.04 -1.86
N LEU A 139 -13.33 -20.70 -2.59
CA LEU A 139 -14.72 -20.26 -2.63
C LEU A 139 -15.15 -20.10 -1.17
N ASP A 140 -15.57 -18.91 -0.79
CA ASP A 140 -16.08 -18.68 0.54
C ASP A 140 -17.41 -19.44 0.57
N ASP A 141 -17.37 -20.72 0.94
CA ASP A 141 -18.51 -21.62 0.97
C ASP A 141 -19.37 -21.31 2.20
N GLY A 142 -19.67 -20.03 2.46
CA GLY A 142 -20.69 -19.57 3.39
C GLY A 142 -20.70 -20.23 4.78
N ASN A 143 -19.54 -20.57 5.35
CA ASN A 143 -19.45 -21.16 6.69
C ASN A 143 -18.13 -20.76 7.35
N GLU A 144 -18.04 -19.50 7.75
CA GLU A 144 -17.42 -19.15 9.02
C GLU A 144 -17.94 -17.75 9.40
N GLU A 145 -18.81 -17.73 10.42
CA GLU A 145 -19.22 -16.50 11.10
C GLU A 145 -17.97 -15.77 11.57
N VAL A 146 -17.55 -14.73 10.83
CA VAL A 146 -16.58 -13.76 11.31
C VAL A 146 -17.26 -12.95 12.42
N THR A 147 -17.13 -13.46 13.63
CA THR A 147 -17.42 -12.73 14.87
C THR A 147 -16.62 -11.44 14.84
N ARG A 148 -17.34 -10.32 14.74
CA ARG A 148 -16.81 -8.95 14.82
C ARG A 148 -16.16 -8.64 16.16
#